data_AF-A0A834HH70-F1
#
_entry.id   AF-A0A834HH70-F1
#
_cell.length_a   1.000
_cell.length_b   1.000
_cell.length_c   1.000
_cell.angle_alpha   90.00
_cell.angle_beta   90.00
_cell.angle_gamma   90.00
#
_symmetry.space_group_name_H-M   'P 1'
#
loop_
_entity.id
_entity.type
_entity.pdbx_description
1 polymer ?
#
loop_
_entity_poly.entity_id
_entity_poly.type
_entity_poly.pdbx_seq_one_letter_code
_entity_poly.pdbx_strand_id
1 'polypeptide(L)'
;MKQNIPEFSLRFFTLILEIAPAAKSMFSFLKDTDEIPQNNPKLKSHAVKVFKMALLKTVREAVGGKWNEEMKGAWGEAYDQLAMAIKAEMMKAHSSQF
;
A
#
# COMPACT_ATOMS: atom_id res chain seq x y z
N MET A 1 3.08 17.95 -8.43
CA MET A 1 3.19 16.48 -8.59
C MET A 1 1.91 15.85 -8.07
N LYS A 2 1.25 15.00 -8.86
CA LYS A 2 -0.01 14.33 -8.52
C LYS A 2 0.32 12.94 -7.95
N GLN A 3 0.67 12.84 -6.67
CA GLN A 3 0.97 11.55 -6.05
C GLN A 3 -0.31 10.92 -5.47
N ASN A 4 -0.51 9.61 -5.69
CA ASN A 4 -1.67 8.85 -5.22
C ASN A 4 -1.28 7.67 -4.30
N ILE A 5 -2.26 7.00 -3.71
CA ILE A 5 -2.04 5.85 -2.83
C ILE A 5 -1.20 4.75 -3.49
N PRO A 6 -1.46 4.32 -4.74
CA PRO A 6 -0.59 3.36 -5.43
C PRO A 6 0.88 3.79 -5.47
N GLU A 7 1.17 5.05 -5.77
CA GLU A 7 2.53 5.58 -5.84
C GLU A 7 3.16 5.75 -4.45
N PHE A 8 2.41 6.25 -3.46
CA PHE A 8 2.88 6.32 -2.07
C PHE A 8 3.09 4.94 -1.44
N SER A 9 2.22 3.98 -1.72
CA SER A 9 2.36 2.60 -1.24
C SER A 9 3.58 1.93 -1.87
N LEU A 10 3.79 2.16 -3.18
CA LEU A 10 4.95 1.68 -3.89
C LEU A 10 6.25 2.36 -3.41
N ARG A 11 6.22 3.67 -3.15
CA ARG A 11 7.34 4.43 -2.57
C ARG A 11 7.68 3.93 -1.17
N PHE A 12 6.68 3.77 -0.30
CA PHE A 12 6.85 3.24 1.04
C PHE A 12 7.45 1.83 1.01
N PHE A 13 6.92 0.94 0.17
CA PHE A 13 7.44 -0.41 0.02
C PHE A 13 8.87 -0.42 -0.59
N THR A 14 9.14 0.45 -1.56
CA THR A 14 10.47 0.64 -2.14
C THR A 14 11.47 1.10 -1.08
N LEU A 15 11.11 2.08 -0.25
CA LEU A 15 11.93 2.54 0.87
C LEU A 15 12.23 1.41 1.86
N ILE A 16 11.27 0.54 2.16
CA ILE A 16 11.51 -0.65 3.00
C ILE A 16 12.59 -1.55 2.38
N LEU A 17 12.51 -1.81 1.06
CA LEU A 17 13.49 -2.64 0.36
C LEU A 17 14.86 -1.98 0.23
N GLU A 18 14.92 -0.65 0.13
CA GLU A 18 16.18 0.11 0.15
C GLU A 18 16.84 0.08 1.53
N ILE A 19 16.04 0.21 2.61
CA ILE A 19 16.52 0.15 3.99
C ILE A 19 16.92 -1.29 4.38
N ALA A 20 16.17 -2.29 3.91
CA ALA A 20 16.39 -3.70 4.21
C ALA A 20 16.42 -4.57 2.94
N PRO A 21 17.52 -4.54 2.15
CA PRO A 21 17.61 -5.25 0.87
C PRO A 21 17.39 -6.76 0.96
N ALA A 22 17.72 -7.37 2.11
CA ALA A 22 17.49 -8.79 2.36
C ALA A 22 16.01 -9.20 2.20
N ALA A 23 15.07 -8.28 2.44
CA ALA A 23 13.65 -8.53 2.28
C ALA A 23 13.25 -8.81 0.81
N LYS A 24 14.03 -8.37 -0.19
CA LYS A 24 13.77 -8.68 -1.62
C LYS A 24 13.64 -10.19 -1.85
N SER A 25 14.48 -10.99 -1.18
CA SER A 25 14.50 -12.46 -1.30
C SER A 25 13.22 -13.16 -0.82
N MET A 26 12.41 -12.48 0.02
CA MET A 26 11.15 -12.99 0.54
C MET A 26 10.03 -12.96 -0.50
N PHE A 27 10.19 -12.21 -1.60
CA PHE A 27 9.16 -11.97 -2.59
C PHE A 27 9.53 -12.59 -3.93
N SER A 28 8.77 -13.60 -4.39
CA SER A 28 9.04 -14.29 -5.65
C SER A 28 9.01 -13.39 -6.89
N PHE A 29 8.27 -12.28 -6.84
CA PHE A 29 8.21 -11.29 -7.92
C PHE A 29 9.39 -10.31 -7.93
N LEU A 30 10.30 -10.40 -6.94
CA LEU A 30 11.55 -9.66 -6.84
C LEU A 30 12.78 -10.56 -6.90
N LYS A 31 12.58 -11.89 -7.00
CA LYS A 31 13.69 -12.82 -7.19
C LYS A 31 14.32 -12.52 -8.56
N ASP A 32 15.64 -12.43 -8.57
CA ASP A 32 16.46 -12.28 -9.79
C ASP A 32 16.38 -10.91 -10.49
N THR A 33 15.94 -9.85 -9.79
CA THR A 33 15.99 -8.47 -10.30
C THR A 33 16.75 -7.53 -9.36
N ASP A 34 17.72 -6.82 -9.89
CA ASP A 34 18.44 -5.76 -9.16
C ASP A 34 17.57 -4.50 -9.00
N GLU A 35 16.66 -4.29 -9.95
CA GLU A 35 15.75 -3.14 -10.01
C GLU A 35 14.35 -3.45 -9.45
N ILE A 36 13.67 -2.41 -8.93
CA ILE A 36 12.29 -2.53 -8.42
C ILE A 36 11.34 -2.17 -9.57
N PRO A 37 10.57 -3.12 -10.11
CA PRO A 37 9.79 -2.91 -11.32
C PRO A 37 8.52 -2.08 -11.03
N GLN A 38 8.66 -0.75 -11.02
CA GLN A 38 7.60 0.20 -10.62
C GLN A 38 6.29 0.04 -11.44
N ASN A 39 6.36 -0.48 -12.66
CA ASN A 39 5.18 -0.73 -13.52
C ASN A 39 4.54 -2.10 -13.34
N ASN A 40 5.07 -2.96 -12.45
CA ASN A 40 4.56 -4.31 -12.25
C ASN A 40 3.23 -4.30 -11.46
N PRO A 41 2.11 -4.79 -12.03
CA PRO A 41 0.82 -4.79 -11.36
C PRO A 41 0.79 -5.69 -10.11
N LYS A 42 1.59 -6.77 -10.07
CA LYS A 42 1.71 -7.63 -8.88
C LYS A 42 2.39 -6.89 -7.74
N LEU A 43 3.45 -6.13 -8.03
CA LEU A 43 4.14 -5.29 -7.05
C LEU A 43 3.19 -4.23 -6.49
N LYS A 44 2.46 -3.51 -7.34
CA LYS A 44 1.47 -2.50 -6.92
C LYS A 44 0.37 -3.10 -6.04
N SER A 45 -0.20 -4.23 -6.45
CA SER A 45 -1.23 -4.93 -5.66
C SER A 45 -0.69 -5.39 -4.29
N HIS A 46 0.54 -5.93 -4.28
CA HIS A 46 1.18 -6.38 -3.06
C HIS A 46 1.46 -5.22 -2.09
N ALA A 47 1.98 -4.09 -2.58
CA ALA A 47 2.26 -2.91 -1.78
C ALA A 47 1.00 -2.37 -1.08
N VAL A 48 -0.13 -2.31 -1.79
CA VAL A 48 -1.43 -1.87 -1.21
C VAL A 48 -1.89 -2.82 -0.10
N LYS A 49 -1.71 -4.14 -0.28
CA LYS A 49 -2.06 -5.15 0.73
C LYS A 49 -1.18 -5.04 1.97
N VAL A 50 0.14 -4.95 1.78
CA VAL A 50 1.10 -4.81 2.89
C VAL A 50 0.81 -3.55 3.69
N PHE A 51 0.52 -2.44 3.03
CA PHE A 51 0.21 -1.18 3.70
C PHE A 51 -1.09 -1.27 4.54
N LYS A 52 -2.16 -1.85 3.99
CA LYS A 52 -3.40 -2.12 4.74
C LYS A 52 -3.15 -3.03 5.94
N MET A 53 -2.39 -4.10 5.76
CA MET A 53 -2.05 -5.04 6.83
C MET A 53 -1.24 -4.38 7.95
N ALA A 54 -0.24 -3.58 7.58
CA ALA A 54 0.58 -2.84 8.54
C ALA A 54 -0.26 -1.85 9.35
N LEU A 55 -1.14 -1.08 8.68
CA LEU A 55 -2.08 -0.17 9.35
C LEU A 55 -2.95 -0.91 10.36
N LEU A 56 -3.64 -1.97 9.95
CA LEU A 56 -4.54 -2.73 10.83
C LEU A 56 -3.79 -3.37 12.01
N LYS A 57 -2.56 -3.86 11.77
CA LYS A 57 -1.71 -4.41 12.82
C LYS A 57 -1.33 -3.34 13.85
N THR A 58 -0.87 -2.17 13.41
CA THR A 58 -0.49 -1.07 14.30
C THR A 58 -1.68 -0.58 15.13
N VAL A 59 -2.86 -0.42 14.51
CA VAL A 59 -4.08 -0.02 15.23
C VAL A 59 -4.46 -1.09 16.26
N ARG A 60 -4.42 -2.37 15.90
CA ARG A 60 -4.68 -3.47 16.84
C ARG A 60 -3.73 -3.44 18.04
N GLU A 61 -2.44 -3.22 17.81
CA GLU A 61 -1.44 -3.15 18.88
C GLU A 61 -1.69 -1.93 19.79
N ALA A 62 -2.04 -0.78 19.23
CA ALA A 62 -2.36 0.43 19.99
C ALA A 62 -3.66 0.32 20.82
N VAL A 63 -4.68 -0.33 20.26
CA VAL A 63 -6.00 -0.52 20.90
C VAL A 63 -5.98 -1.67 21.91
N GLY A 64 -5.06 -2.61 21.75
CA GLY A 64 -4.84 -3.73 22.67
C GLY A 64 -6.08 -4.61 22.83
N GLY A 65 -6.44 -4.92 24.08
CA GLY A 65 -7.56 -5.82 24.41
C GLY A 65 -8.95 -5.30 24.00
N LYS A 66 -9.07 -4.04 23.57
CA LYS A 66 -10.33 -3.48 23.05
C LYS A 66 -10.57 -3.78 21.57
N TRP A 67 -9.59 -4.38 20.89
CA TRP A 67 -9.70 -4.72 19.47
C TRP A 67 -10.74 -5.82 19.26
N ASN A 68 -11.66 -5.60 18.31
CA ASN A 68 -12.69 -6.58 17.95
C ASN A 68 -12.89 -6.64 16.41
N GLU A 69 -13.69 -7.60 15.94
CA GLU A 69 -13.93 -7.79 14.49
C GLU A 69 -14.70 -6.61 13.87
N GLU A 70 -15.53 -5.91 14.63
CA GLU A 70 -16.22 -4.70 14.17
C GLU A 70 -15.21 -3.58 13.85
N MET A 71 -14.28 -3.31 14.77
CA MET A 71 -13.20 -2.34 14.56
C MET A 71 -12.34 -2.73 13.36
N LYS A 72 -11.98 -4.01 13.22
CA LYS A 72 -11.24 -4.50 12.06
C LYS A 72 -12.00 -4.24 10.75
N GLY A 73 -13.31 -4.49 10.73
CA GLY A 73 -14.18 -4.17 9.61
C GLY A 73 -14.19 -2.68 9.29
N ALA A 74 -14.46 -1.84 10.29
CA ALA A 74 -14.55 -0.39 10.13
C ALA A 74 -13.24 0.24 9.63
N TRP A 75 -12.10 -0.10 10.24
CA TRP A 75 -10.79 0.38 9.80
C TRP A 75 -10.43 -0.14 8.41
N GLY A 76 -10.78 -1.40 8.13
CA GLY A 76 -10.57 -2.01 6.82
C GLY A 76 -11.36 -1.33 5.71
N GLU A 77 -12.61 -1.00 5.96
CA GLU A 77 -13.50 -0.32 5.02
C GLU A 77 -13.10 1.14 4.83
N ALA A 78 -12.80 1.86 5.91
CA ALA A 78 -12.32 3.24 5.84
C ALA A 78 -11.05 3.36 4.98
N TYR A 79 -10.13 2.40 5.09
CA TYR A 79 -8.96 2.33 4.22
C TYR A 79 -9.33 2.11 2.74
N ASP A 80 -10.25 1.19 2.45
CA ASP A 80 -10.66 0.90 1.08
C ASP A 80 -11.35 2.12 0.43
N GLN A 81 -12.22 2.80 1.18
CA GLN A 81 -12.87 4.04 0.73
C GLN A 81 -11.84 5.14 0.46
N LEU A 82 -10.85 5.32 1.34
CA LEU A 82 -9.77 6.28 1.13
C LEU A 82 -8.93 5.94 -0.12
N ALA A 83 -8.60 4.66 -0.32
CA ALA A 83 -7.89 4.17 -1.50
C ALA A 83 -8.68 4.45 -2.79
N MET A 84 -10.00 4.23 -2.77
CA MET A 84 -10.90 4.53 -3.88
C MET A 84 -10.98 6.03 -4.17
N ALA A 85 -11.15 6.87 -3.14
CA ALA A 85 -11.26 8.32 -3.28
C ALA A 85 -9.99 8.91 -3.91
N ILE A 86 -8.81 8.50 -3.44
CA ILE A 86 -7.53 8.97 -3.98
C ILE A 86 -7.34 8.50 -5.43
N LYS A 87 -7.76 7.29 -5.78
CA LYS A 87 -7.77 6.82 -7.18
C LYS A 87 -8.71 7.67 -8.05
N ALA A 88 -9.91 7.97 -7.56
CA ALA A 88 -10.91 8.74 -8.30
C ALA A 88 -10.45 10.17 -8.57
N GLU A 89 -9.93 10.88 -7.56
CA GLU A 89 -9.39 12.24 -7.72
C GLU A 89 -8.24 12.29 -8.73
N MET A 90 -7.43 11.25 -8.78
CA MET A 90 -6.39 11.12 -9.77
C MET A 90 -6.91 10.98 -11.20
N MET A 91 -7.93 10.14 -11.40
CA MET A 91 -8.53 9.94 -12.72
C MET A 91 -9.16 11.25 -13.21
N LYS A 92 -9.85 11.98 -12.32
CA LYS A 92 -10.35 13.34 -12.61
C LYS A 92 -9.22 14.27 -13.04
N ALA A 93 -8.13 14.32 -12.28
CA ALA A 93 -7.00 15.18 -12.59
C ALA A 93 -6.31 14.82 -13.92
N HIS A 94 -6.36 13.56 -14.36
CA HIS A 94 -5.84 13.13 -15.66
C HIS A 94 -6.79 13.50 -16.81
N SER A 95 -8.10 13.33 -16.61
CA SER A 95 -9.11 13.71 -17.60
C SER A 95 -9.26 15.22 -17.79
N SER A 96 -8.93 16.03 -16.79
CA SER A 96 -8.97 17.50 -16.89
C SER A 96 -7.75 18.13 -17.58
N GLN A 97 -6.80 17.32 -18.06
CA GLN A 97 -5.61 17.76 -18.80
C GLN A 97 -5.71 17.51 -20.32
N PHE A 98 -6.84 16.99 -20.79
CA PHE A 98 -7.18 16.79 -22.19
C PHE A 98 -8.51 17.47 -22.51
#